data_AF-A0A068TKH8-F1
#
_entry.id   AF-A0A068TKH8-F1
#
_cell.length_a   1.000
_cell.length_b   1.000
_cell.length_c   1.000
_cell.angle_alpha   90.00
_cell.angle_beta   90.00
_cell.angle_gamma   90.00
#
_symmetry.space_group_name_H-M   'P 1'
#
loop_
_entity.id
_entity.type
_entity.pdbx_description
1 polymer ?
#
loop_
_entity_poly.entity_id
_entity_poly.type
_entity_poly.pdbx_seq_one_letter_code
_entity_poly.pdbx_strand_id
1 'polypeptide(L)'
;MEAIYQRDSDQDGLTDAQELALGTNPLSADSDGDGRSDLVEVEEGTNPLEKDIQNIDQTSITEPSSVFMEMKQKISDMMESHYKEFIQALISIETGIENEQDLEDLYTYYMRTDAVSLLSSDLETSPQEVEMEIEL
;
A
#
# COMPACT_ATOMS: atom_id res chain seq x y z
N MET A 1 -8.58 45.02 23.10
CA MET A 1 -8.87 43.67 22.59
C MET A 1 -8.47 43.69 21.14
N GLU A 2 -7.34 43.09 20.79
CA GLU A 2 -7.14 42.68 19.40
C GLU A 2 -8.24 41.67 19.10
N ALA A 3 -8.99 41.93 18.04
CA ALA A 3 -10.12 41.12 17.68
C ALA A 3 -9.58 39.79 17.17
N ILE A 4 -9.97 38.68 17.79
CA ILE A 4 -9.72 37.31 17.31
C ILE A 4 -10.18 37.09 15.85
N TYR A 5 -11.00 38.00 15.32
CA TYR A 5 -11.44 38.05 13.93
C TYR A 5 -10.38 38.52 12.92
N GLN A 6 -9.24 39.06 13.37
CA GLN A 6 -8.13 39.53 12.52
C GLN A 6 -6.78 38.97 13.00
N ARG A 7 -6.81 38.20 14.09
CA ARG A 7 -5.63 37.61 14.68
C ARG A 7 -5.49 36.22 14.08
N ASP A 8 -4.28 35.91 13.67
CA ASP A 8 -3.82 34.62 13.14
C ASP A 8 -2.58 34.29 13.98
N SER A 9 -2.78 33.45 14.99
CA SER A 9 -1.83 33.31 16.09
C SER A 9 -0.68 32.35 15.79
N ASP A 10 -0.87 31.39 14.90
CA ASP A 10 0.16 30.45 14.42
C ASP A 10 0.66 30.75 13.00
N GLN A 11 0.05 31.72 12.32
CA GLN A 11 0.46 32.25 11.01
C GLN A 11 0.32 31.25 9.88
N ASP A 12 -0.67 30.36 9.96
CA ASP A 12 -1.02 29.43 8.89
C ASP A 12 -1.88 30.09 7.79
N GLY A 13 -2.49 31.25 8.10
CA GLY A 13 -3.32 32.06 7.22
C GLY A 13 -4.83 31.97 7.48
N LEU A 14 -5.27 31.15 8.43
CA LEU A 14 -6.59 31.22 9.06
C LEU A 14 -6.55 32.18 10.25
N THR A 15 -7.64 32.92 10.46
CA THR A 15 -7.78 33.69 11.71
C THR A 15 -8.18 32.78 12.85
N ASP A 16 -7.82 33.13 14.09
CA ASP A 16 -8.20 32.41 15.32
C ASP A 16 -9.72 32.14 15.34
N ALA A 17 -10.53 33.07 14.82
CA ALA A 17 -11.98 32.93 14.73
C ALA A 17 -12.45 31.91 13.66
N GLN A 18 -11.74 31.80 12.54
CA GLN A 18 -11.99 30.77 11.52
C GLN A 18 -11.61 29.40 12.05
N GLU A 19 -10.47 29.28 12.70
CA GLU A 19 -10.00 28.03 13.29
C GLU A 19 -10.96 27.52 14.38
N LEU A 20 -11.39 28.40 15.29
CA LEU A 20 -12.41 28.06 16.28
C LEU A 20 -13.75 27.63 15.65
N ALA A 21 -14.08 28.13 14.45
CA ALA A 21 -15.28 27.72 13.73
C ALA A 21 -15.12 26.37 13.02
N LEU A 22 -13.91 26.04 12.59
CA LEU A 22 -13.53 24.75 12.01
C LEU A 22 -13.28 23.68 13.07
N GLY A 23 -13.03 24.09 14.32
CA GLY A 23 -12.68 23.21 15.44
C GLY A 23 -11.18 22.92 15.54
N THR A 24 -10.37 23.59 14.73
CA THR A 24 -8.90 23.52 14.74
C THR A 24 -8.30 24.33 15.90
N ASN A 25 -6.99 24.20 16.11
CA ASN A 25 -6.26 24.78 17.22
C ASN A 25 -5.58 26.09 16.82
N PRO A 26 -6.04 27.27 17.33
CA PRO A 26 -5.50 28.59 16.97
C PRO A 26 -4.04 28.86 17.31
N LEU A 27 -3.32 27.89 17.85
CA LEU A 27 -1.92 28.01 18.23
C LEU A 27 -1.05 26.95 17.53
N SER A 28 -1.60 26.23 16.56
CA SER A 28 -0.95 25.14 15.85
C SER A 28 -1.38 25.16 14.40
N ALA A 29 -0.45 25.60 13.54
CA ALA A 29 -0.70 25.68 12.10
C ALA A 29 -1.10 24.34 11.48
N ASP A 30 -0.82 23.22 12.15
CA ASP A 30 -1.18 21.84 11.81
C ASP A 30 -1.85 21.24 13.05
N SER A 31 -3.17 21.14 13.05
CA SER A 31 -3.95 20.79 14.24
C SER A 31 -3.93 19.31 14.57
N ASP A 32 -3.83 18.45 13.56
CA ASP A 32 -3.78 17.00 13.77
C ASP A 32 -2.35 16.44 13.82
N GLY A 33 -1.36 17.17 13.32
CA GLY A 33 0.05 16.83 13.36
C GLY A 33 0.48 15.85 12.27
N ASP A 34 -0.01 15.99 11.05
CA ASP A 34 0.36 15.18 9.88
C ASP A 34 1.37 15.87 8.93
N GLY A 35 1.69 17.14 9.18
CA GLY A 35 2.62 17.96 8.42
C GLY A 35 2.00 18.83 7.32
N ARG A 36 0.66 18.88 7.18
CA ARG A 36 -0.07 19.88 6.39
C ARG A 36 -0.63 20.95 7.31
N SER A 37 -0.82 22.16 6.80
CA SER A 37 -1.43 23.21 7.62
C SER A 37 -2.94 23.20 7.49
N ASP A 38 -3.65 23.63 8.53
CA ASP A 38 -5.12 23.64 8.56
C ASP A 38 -5.69 24.44 7.38
N LEU A 39 -5.08 25.58 7.03
CA LEU A 39 -5.44 26.34 5.82
C LEU A 39 -5.35 25.48 4.54
N VAL A 40 -4.25 24.76 4.37
CA VAL A 40 -3.98 23.98 3.15
C VAL A 40 -5.01 22.86 3.01
N GLU A 41 -5.33 22.18 4.10
CA GLU A 41 -6.35 21.12 4.14
C GLU A 41 -7.74 21.68 3.85
N VAL A 42 -8.08 22.85 4.39
CA VAL A 42 -9.34 23.56 4.08
C VAL A 42 -9.42 23.97 2.60
N GLU A 43 -8.34 24.45 2.01
CA GLU A 43 -8.30 24.83 0.59
C GLU A 43 -8.40 23.62 -0.35
N GLU A 44 -7.84 22.48 0.06
CA GLU A 44 -7.91 21.22 -0.69
C GLU A 44 -9.19 20.41 -0.41
N GLY A 45 -9.94 20.79 0.61
CA GLY A 45 -11.19 20.15 1.01
C GLY A 45 -11.00 18.84 1.80
N THR A 46 -9.84 18.65 2.42
CA THR A 46 -9.58 17.59 3.40
C THR A 46 -9.98 18.07 4.81
N ASN A 47 -9.82 17.21 5.82
CA ASN A 47 -10.29 17.49 7.18
C ASN A 47 -9.10 17.85 8.08
N PRO A 48 -8.95 19.12 8.52
CA PRO A 48 -7.80 19.59 9.30
C PRO A 48 -7.74 19.05 10.75
N LEU A 49 -8.61 18.11 11.09
CA LEU A 49 -8.67 17.44 12.39
C LEU A 49 -8.41 15.94 12.28
N GLU A 50 -8.19 15.43 11.07
CA GLU A 50 -7.98 14.02 10.79
C GLU A 50 -6.74 13.85 9.93
N LYS A 51 -5.70 13.28 10.53
CA LYS A 51 -4.42 13.04 9.86
C LYS A 51 -4.66 12.46 8.48
N ASP A 52 -4.34 13.24 7.46
CA ASP A 52 -4.31 12.71 6.12
C ASP A 52 -3.22 11.65 6.08
N ILE A 53 -3.52 10.55 5.41
CA ILE A 53 -2.48 9.61 5.05
C ILE A 53 -1.70 10.32 3.94
N GLN A 54 -0.75 11.19 4.33
CA GLN A 54 0.31 11.67 3.46
C GLN A 54 0.77 10.45 2.70
N ASN A 55 0.41 10.41 1.42
CA ASN A 55 0.61 9.27 0.54
C ASN A 55 2.10 8.95 0.65
N ILE A 56 2.40 7.92 1.44
CA ILE A 56 3.71 7.64 2.01
C ILE A 56 4.66 7.86 0.87
N ASP A 57 5.46 8.93 0.97
CA ASP A 57 6.20 9.52 -0.12
C ASP A 57 6.22 8.65 -1.39
N GLN A 58 5.33 8.92 -2.35
CA GLN A 58 5.43 8.34 -3.69
C GLN A 58 6.72 8.82 -4.39
N THR A 59 7.73 9.36 -3.70
CA THR A 59 9.12 9.49 -4.13
C THR A 59 10.13 8.71 -3.26
N SER A 60 9.70 8.01 -2.20
CA SER A 60 10.51 7.04 -1.42
C SER A 60 9.93 5.62 -1.38
N ILE A 61 8.75 5.37 -1.98
CA ILE A 61 8.29 4.03 -2.36
C ILE A 61 8.04 3.85 -3.88
N THR A 62 8.32 4.85 -4.72
CA THR A 62 8.17 4.72 -6.20
C THR A 62 9.33 4.05 -6.91
N GLU A 63 10.44 3.82 -6.23
CA GLU A 63 11.34 2.78 -6.68
C GLU A 63 10.98 1.54 -5.87
N PRO A 64 10.20 0.57 -6.44
CA PRO A 64 10.25 -0.78 -5.92
C PRO A 64 11.69 -1.09 -5.51
N SER A 65 11.89 -1.49 -4.24
CA SER A 65 13.21 -1.81 -3.68
C SER A 65 14.07 -2.47 -4.75
N SER A 66 15.36 -2.10 -4.89
CA SER A 66 16.27 -2.69 -5.90
C SER A 66 16.09 -4.21 -6.01
N VAL A 67 15.88 -4.87 -4.85
CA VAL A 67 15.57 -6.30 -4.73
C VAL A 67 14.26 -6.71 -5.40
N PHE A 68 13.17 -5.95 -5.23
CA PHE A 68 11.89 -6.19 -5.91
C PHE A 68 12.02 -6.00 -7.42
N MET A 69 12.73 -4.97 -7.90
CA MET A 69 12.95 -4.78 -9.34
C MET A 69 13.82 -5.88 -9.94
N GLU A 70 14.88 -6.27 -9.25
CA GLU A 70 15.71 -7.42 -9.63
C GLU A 70 14.89 -8.71 -9.68
N MET A 71 14.02 -8.93 -8.68
CA MET A 71 13.15 -10.10 -8.62
C MET A 71 12.11 -10.08 -9.75
N LYS A 72 11.47 -8.93 -10.01
CA LYS A 72 10.52 -8.76 -11.10
C LYS A 72 11.18 -8.97 -12.46
N GLN A 73 12.36 -8.39 -12.68
CA GLN A 73 13.10 -8.58 -13.92
C GLN A 73 13.49 -10.05 -14.10
N LYS A 74 14.00 -10.70 -13.06
CA LYS A 74 14.37 -12.10 -13.11
C LYS A 74 13.17 -13.02 -13.40
N ILE A 75 12.01 -12.75 -12.80
CA ILE A 75 10.78 -13.48 -13.09
C ILE A 75 10.36 -13.24 -14.54
N SER A 76 10.42 -12.01 -15.03
CA SER A 76 10.10 -11.68 -16.44
C SER A 76 11.03 -12.42 -17.41
N ASP A 77 12.35 -12.40 -17.16
CA ASP A 77 13.34 -13.08 -17.99
C ASP A 77 13.09 -14.60 -18.02
N MET A 78 12.76 -15.18 -16.85
CA MET A 78 12.39 -16.59 -16.73
C MET A 78 11.11 -16.90 -17.51
N MET A 79 10.09 -16.03 -17.44
CA MET A 79 8.84 -16.20 -18.18
C MET A 79 9.02 -16.10 -19.70
N GLU A 80 9.95 -15.29 -20.19
CA GLU A 80 10.17 -15.12 -21.63
C GLU A 80 11.04 -16.22 -22.25
N SER A 81 12.10 -16.62 -21.54
CA SER A 81 13.12 -17.50 -22.10
C SER A 81 13.08 -18.93 -21.58
N HIS A 82 12.50 -19.14 -20.39
CA HIS A 82 12.49 -20.42 -19.65
C HIS A 82 11.08 -20.69 -19.07
N TYR A 83 10.04 -20.35 -19.84
CA TYR A 83 8.64 -20.42 -19.41
C TYR A 83 8.29 -21.81 -18.87
N LYS A 84 8.72 -22.86 -19.57
CA LYS A 84 8.42 -24.24 -19.22
C LYS A 84 9.02 -24.61 -17.86
N GLU A 85 10.30 -24.31 -17.66
CA GLU A 85 11.04 -24.58 -16.43
C GLU A 85 10.46 -23.79 -15.25
N PHE A 86 10.01 -22.55 -15.50
CA PHE A 86 9.35 -21.73 -14.49
C PHE A 86 8.02 -22.36 -14.06
N ILE A 87 7.17 -22.77 -15.01
CA ILE A 87 5.89 -23.41 -14.69
C ILE A 87 6.12 -24.76 -14.00
N GLN A 88 7.09 -25.56 -14.45
CA GLN A 88 7.46 -26.81 -13.78
C GLN A 88 7.95 -26.58 -12.35
N ALA A 89 8.72 -25.52 -12.10
CA ALA A 89 9.14 -25.15 -10.75
C ALA A 89 7.95 -24.78 -9.86
N LEU A 90 6.97 -24.03 -10.38
CA LEU A 90 5.74 -23.71 -9.64
C LEU A 90 4.92 -24.97 -9.33
N ILE A 91 4.73 -25.86 -10.31
CA ILE A 91 4.03 -27.14 -10.11
C ILE A 91 4.77 -27.98 -9.06
N SER A 92 6.10 -28.03 -9.11
CA SER A 92 6.92 -28.76 -8.14
C SER A 92 6.75 -28.21 -6.73
N ILE A 93 6.75 -26.88 -6.57
CA ILE A 93 6.55 -26.22 -5.28
C ILE A 93 5.14 -26.51 -4.72
N GLU A 94 4.11 -26.40 -5.54
CA GLU A 94 2.72 -26.56 -5.12
C GLU A 94 2.36 -28.03 -4.81
N THR A 95 2.81 -28.95 -5.66
CA THR A 95 2.44 -30.37 -5.55
C THR A 95 3.43 -31.20 -4.75
N GLY A 96 4.63 -30.67 -4.49
CA GLY A 96 5.75 -31.40 -3.88
C GLY A 96 6.36 -32.47 -4.80
N ILE A 97 6.02 -32.50 -6.09
CA ILE A 97 6.51 -33.48 -7.05
C ILE A 97 7.86 -33.02 -7.60
N GLU A 98 8.86 -33.88 -7.53
CA GLU A 98 10.21 -33.62 -8.05
C GLU A 98 10.58 -34.51 -9.24
N ASN A 99 9.75 -35.52 -9.55
CA ASN A 99 10.00 -36.43 -10.66
C ASN A 99 9.80 -35.69 -12.00
N GLU A 100 10.84 -35.69 -12.83
CA GLU A 100 10.87 -34.95 -14.10
C GLU A 100 9.78 -35.39 -15.08
N GLN A 101 9.48 -36.69 -15.16
CA GLN A 101 8.44 -37.22 -16.05
C GLN A 101 7.04 -36.82 -15.56
N ASP A 102 6.80 -36.91 -14.26
CA ASP A 102 5.51 -36.53 -13.67
C ASP A 102 5.28 -35.01 -13.79
N LEU A 103 6.34 -34.21 -13.66
CA LEU A 103 6.31 -32.76 -13.87
C LEU A 103 6.04 -32.38 -15.33
N GLU A 104 6.61 -33.12 -16.29
CA GLU A 104 6.33 -32.93 -17.72
C GLU A 104 4.88 -33.23 -18.07
N ASP A 105 4.34 -34.32 -17.52
CA ASP A 105 2.96 -34.74 -17.75
C ASP A 105 1.98 -33.72 -17.14
N LEU A 106 2.26 -33.21 -15.95
CA LEU A 106 1.47 -32.15 -15.30
C LEU A 106 1.57 -30.82 -16.04
N TYR A 107 2.77 -30.41 -16.46
CA TYR A 107 2.96 -29.21 -17.29
C TYR A 107 2.11 -29.30 -18.57
N THR A 108 2.19 -30.44 -19.27
CA THR A 108 1.43 -30.67 -20.51
C THR A 108 -0.08 -30.67 -20.26
N TYR A 109 -0.52 -31.28 -19.15
CA TYR A 109 -1.92 -31.24 -18.75
C TYR A 109 -2.39 -29.79 -18.52
N TYR A 110 -1.61 -29.01 -17.77
CA TYR A 110 -1.90 -27.63 -17.42
C TYR A 110 -2.03 -26.72 -18.65
N MET A 111 -1.05 -26.79 -19.55
CA MET A 111 -1.05 -26.02 -20.81
C MET A 111 -2.19 -26.42 -21.77
N ARG A 112 -2.69 -27.67 -21.67
CA ARG A 112 -3.78 -28.17 -22.52
C ARG A 112 -5.16 -27.77 -21.99
N THR A 113 -5.35 -27.71 -20.67
CA THR A 113 -6.67 -27.52 -20.06
C THR A 113 -7.03 -26.05 -19.81
N ASP A 114 -6.12 -25.10 -20.08
CA ASP A 114 -6.31 -23.66 -19.80
C ASP A 114 -6.82 -23.40 -18.37
N ALA A 115 -6.39 -24.27 -17.44
CA ALA A 115 -6.87 -24.29 -16.07
C ALA A 115 -5.95 -23.40 -15.23
N VAL A 116 -6.15 -22.08 -15.29
CA VAL A 116 -5.24 -21.00 -14.80
C VAL A 116 -4.99 -20.96 -13.27
N SER A 117 -5.38 -21.97 -12.47
CA SER A 117 -5.07 -21.98 -11.02
C SER A 117 -3.76 -22.73 -10.69
N LEU A 118 -2.61 -22.04 -10.80
CA LEU A 118 -1.33 -22.46 -10.17
C LEU A 118 -1.19 -21.86 -8.76
N LEU A 119 -2.00 -20.85 -8.47
CA LEU A 119 -2.09 -20.22 -7.17
C LEU A 119 -3.46 -20.60 -6.64
N SER A 120 -3.49 -21.19 -5.45
CA SER A 120 -4.73 -21.27 -4.69
C SER A 120 -5.31 -19.86 -4.59
N SER A 121 -6.64 -19.78 -4.63
CA SER A 121 -7.39 -18.54 -4.41
C SER A 121 -7.10 -17.85 -3.07
N ASP A 122 -6.26 -18.46 -2.22
CA ASP A 122 -5.96 -18.04 -0.85
C ASP A 122 -4.76 -17.08 -0.77
N LEU A 123 -4.18 -16.68 -1.91
CA LEU A 123 -3.20 -15.59 -2.01
C LEU A 123 -3.86 -14.20 -2.18
N GLU A 124 -5.15 -14.08 -1.86
CA GLU A 124 -5.74 -12.79 -1.49
C GLU A 124 -5.24 -12.41 -0.10
N THR A 125 -4.12 -11.69 -0.03
CA THR A 125 -3.77 -10.94 1.16
C THR A 125 -4.79 -9.81 1.36
N SER A 126 -5.90 -10.12 2.02
CA SER A 126 -6.69 -9.14 2.75
C SER A 126 -5.95 -8.83 4.05
N PRO A 127 -5.46 -7.59 4.28
CA PRO A 127 -4.97 -7.19 5.58
C PRO A 127 -6.17 -6.95 6.49
N GLN A 128 -6.71 -8.00 7.09
CA GLN A 128 -7.69 -7.88 8.17
C GLN A 128 -7.22 -8.69 9.38
N GLU A 129 -6.66 -7.94 10.33
CA GLU A 129 -6.76 -8.11 11.78
C GLU A 129 -6.46 -9.51 12.34
N VAL A 130 -5.19 -9.71 12.71
CA VAL A 130 -4.83 -10.67 13.75
C VAL A 130 -5.22 -10.06 15.10
N GLU A 131 -6.49 -10.15 15.49
CA GLU A 131 -6.85 -10.04 16.90
C GLU A 131 -6.40 -11.33 17.59
N MET A 132 -5.26 -11.26 18.28
CA MET A 132 -4.89 -12.24 19.30
C MET A 132 -5.83 -12.04 20.49
N GLU A 133 -6.92 -12.81 20.55
CA GLU A 133 -7.58 -13.06 21.83
C GLU A 133 -6.67 -13.92 22.70
N ILE A 134 -6.07 -13.28 23.71
CA ILE A 134 -5.40 -13.96 24.81
C ILE A 134 -6.51 -14.32 25.80
N GLU A 135 -7.01 -15.56 25.76
CA GLU A 135 -7.83 -16.08 26.87
C GLU A 135 -6.94 -16.19 28.13
N LEU A 136 -7.36 -15.52 29.20
CA LEU A 136 -6.84 -15.61 30.56
C LEU A 136 -7.53 -16.73 31.35
#